data_AF-A0A8I0FDW9-F1
#
_entry.id   AF-A0A8I0FDW9-F1
#
_cell.length_a   1.000
_cell.length_b   1.000
_cell.length_c   1.000
_cell.angle_alpha   90.00
_cell.angle_beta   90.00
_cell.angle_gamma   90.00
#
_symmetry.space_group_name_H-M   'P 1'
#
loop_
_entity.id
_entity.type
_entity.pdbx_description
1 polymer ?
#
loop_
_entity_poly.entity_id
_entity_poly.type
_entity_poly.pdbx_seq_one_letter_code
_entity_poly.pdbx_strand_id
1 'polypeptide(L)'
;AYVSRYADKNSLVFVDVLEGKFKAVLDYHEVEKETNMGSVLAPRHGKHAAHFIAEKTPEFQKVEGNSGRKFSQTEFALFLEDVMPYINQPDAAVLYEIVQTLNAKTNVDFKSGIRTDNGQVQLTYNETIEARAGTAG
;
A
#
# COMPACT_ATOMS: atom_id res chain seq x y z
N ALA A 1 -8.93 -8.78 26.37
CA ALA A 1 -9.60 -7.95 25.35
C ALA A 1 -11.01 -7.60 25.82
N TYR A 2 -11.44 -6.33 25.73
CA TYR A 2 -12.75 -5.86 26.21
C TYR A 2 -13.92 -6.58 25.52
N VAL A 3 -13.88 -6.68 24.19
CA VAL A 3 -14.89 -7.39 23.39
C VAL A 3 -15.04 -8.84 23.85
N SER A 4 -13.94 -9.60 24.00
CA SER A 4 -13.99 -10.99 24.47
C SER A 4 -14.56 -11.16 25.89
N ARG A 5 -14.53 -10.09 26.72
CA ARG A 5 -15.05 -10.12 28.08
C ARG A 5 -16.56 -9.86 28.15
N TYR A 6 -17.08 -9.05 27.24
CA TYR A 6 -18.47 -8.57 27.26
C TYR A 6 -19.31 -9.03 26.07
N ALA A 7 -18.73 -9.79 25.13
CA ALA A 7 -19.45 -10.37 24.01
C ALA A 7 -20.35 -11.52 24.47
N ASP A 8 -21.48 -11.63 23.79
CA ASP A 8 -22.39 -12.77 23.81
C ASP A 8 -22.42 -13.45 22.44
N LYS A 9 -23.28 -14.47 22.27
CA LYS A 9 -23.41 -15.22 21.02
C LYS A 9 -23.92 -14.38 19.84
N ASN A 10 -24.55 -13.25 20.12
CA ASN A 10 -25.19 -12.39 19.13
C ASN A 10 -24.34 -11.14 18.84
N SER A 11 -23.21 -10.96 19.51
CA SER A 11 -22.30 -9.83 19.29
C SER A 11 -21.69 -9.88 17.88
N LEU A 12 -21.68 -8.74 17.18
CA LEU A 12 -21.09 -8.63 15.85
C LEU A 12 -19.97 -7.59 15.80
N VAL A 13 -18.96 -7.87 14.99
CA VAL A 13 -17.85 -6.95 14.71
C VAL A 13 -17.93 -6.51 13.25
N PHE A 14 -17.98 -5.20 13.05
CA PHE A 14 -17.93 -4.53 11.77
C PHE A 14 -16.52 -3.97 11.54
N VAL A 15 -16.02 -4.11 10.33
CA VAL A 15 -14.69 -3.63 9.94
C VAL A 15 -14.81 -2.75 8.73
N ASP A 16 -14.31 -1.53 8.86
CA ASP A 16 -13.97 -0.67 7.72
C ASP A 16 -12.47 -0.84 7.44
N VAL A 17 -12.17 -1.57 6.37
CA VAL A 17 -10.80 -1.92 5.98
C VAL A 17 -10.04 -0.69 5.47
N LEU A 18 -10.73 0.25 4.81
CA LEU A 18 -10.11 1.43 4.22
C LEU A 18 -9.76 2.46 5.29
N GLU A 19 -10.65 2.64 6.27
CA GLU A 19 -10.44 3.59 7.35
C GLU A 19 -9.74 2.98 8.58
N GLY A 20 -9.52 1.67 8.61
CA GLY A 20 -8.90 0.97 9.74
C GLY A 20 -9.77 1.03 11.01
N LYS A 21 -11.10 1.14 10.85
CA LYS A 21 -12.04 1.27 11.97
C LYS A 21 -12.73 -0.04 12.25
N PHE A 22 -12.76 -0.42 13.52
CA PHE A 22 -13.41 -1.61 14.01
C PHE A 22 -14.50 -1.20 14.98
N LYS A 23 -15.71 -1.69 14.76
CA LYS A 23 -16.86 -1.44 15.64
C LYS A 23 -17.43 -2.78 16.07
N ALA A 24 -17.33 -3.11 17.34
CA ALA A 24 -18.04 -4.23 17.92
C ALA A 24 -19.35 -3.74 18.54
N VAL A 25 -20.48 -4.34 18.18
CA VAL A 25 -21.77 -4.14 18.85
C VAL A 25 -22.07 -5.38 19.66
N LEU A 26 -22.05 -5.25 20.98
CA LEU A 26 -22.12 -6.35 21.92
C LEU A 26 -23.58 -6.76 22.22
N ASP A 27 -24.51 -5.82 22.11
CA ASP A 27 -25.95 -6.02 22.26
C ASP A 27 -26.68 -5.94 20.91
N TYR A 28 -26.15 -6.65 19.91
CA TYR A 28 -26.76 -6.73 18.58
C TYR A 28 -27.99 -7.65 18.56
N HIS A 29 -28.71 -7.68 17.44
CA HIS A 29 -29.94 -8.47 17.22
C HIS A 29 -29.78 -9.91 17.70
N GLU A 30 -30.74 -10.38 18.49
CA GLU A 30 -30.77 -11.74 19.03
C GLU A 30 -31.49 -12.68 18.06
N VAL A 31 -31.01 -13.92 17.96
CA VAL A 31 -31.75 -14.97 17.26
C VAL A 31 -32.82 -15.54 18.19
N GLU A 32 -34.09 -15.19 17.95
CA GLU A 32 -35.22 -15.64 18.75
C GLU A 32 -35.62 -17.08 18.42
N LYS A 33 -35.59 -17.45 17.14
CA LYS A 33 -35.88 -18.81 16.66
C LYS A 33 -35.03 -19.14 15.44
N GLU A 34 -34.35 -20.28 15.46
CA GLU A 34 -33.77 -20.88 14.26
C GLU A 34 -34.78 -21.83 13.62
N THR A 35 -35.01 -21.66 12.33
CA THR A 35 -35.86 -22.55 11.51
C THR A 35 -35.06 -23.11 10.35
N ASN A 36 -35.54 -24.19 9.73
CA ASN A 36 -34.90 -24.78 8.55
C ASN A 36 -34.84 -23.84 7.32
N MET A 37 -35.48 -22.68 7.38
CA MET A 37 -35.50 -21.66 6.32
C MET A 37 -34.77 -20.37 6.71
N GLY A 38 -34.15 -20.31 7.89
CA GLY A 38 -33.41 -19.15 8.39
C GLY A 38 -33.71 -18.81 9.86
N SER A 39 -33.08 -17.75 10.34
CA SER A 39 -33.16 -17.28 11.73
C SER A 39 -34.13 -16.10 11.84
N VAL A 40 -35.08 -16.18 12.76
CA VAL A 40 -35.94 -15.05 13.15
C VAL A 40 -35.18 -14.20 14.17
N LEU A 41 -35.00 -12.92 13.86
CA LEU A 41 -34.23 -11.99 14.68
C LEU A 41 -35.14 -11.10 15.54
N ALA A 42 -34.80 -10.95 16.81
CA ALA A 42 -35.37 -9.98 17.73
C ALA A 42 -34.47 -8.73 17.85
N PRO A 43 -35.05 -7.51 17.82
CA PRO A 43 -34.27 -6.29 17.97
C PRO A 43 -33.73 -6.14 19.40
N ARG A 44 -32.50 -5.62 19.51
CA ARG A 44 -31.88 -5.18 20.76
C ARG A 44 -31.41 -3.74 20.64
N HIS A 45 -31.05 -3.12 21.77
CA HIS A 45 -30.79 -1.69 21.82
C HIS A 45 -29.56 -1.23 21.03
N GLY A 46 -28.57 -2.10 20.78
CA GLY A 46 -27.36 -1.78 20.02
C GLY A 46 -26.52 -0.65 20.63
N LYS A 47 -26.66 -0.38 21.93
CA LYS A 47 -25.99 0.74 22.63
C LYS A 47 -24.62 0.35 23.18
N HIS A 48 -24.42 -0.93 23.48
CA HIS A 48 -23.15 -1.41 24.00
C HIS A 48 -22.19 -1.65 22.84
N ALA A 49 -21.49 -0.60 22.45
CA ALA A 49 -20.51 -0.66 21.37
C ALA A 49 -19.09 -0.40 21.87
N ALA A 50 -18.13 -1.15 21.33
CA ALA A 50 -16.71 -0.88 21.47
C ALA A 50 -16.15 -0.43 20.13
N HIS A 51 -15.42 0.67 20.14
CA HIS A 51 -14.77 1.24 18.97
C HIS A 51 -13.26 1.09 19.11
N PHE A 52 -12.63 0.60 18.04
CA PHE A 52 -11.19 0.58 17.92
C PHE A 52 -10.81 1.23 16.60
N ILE A 53 -9.85 2.16 16.65
CA ILE A 53 -9.33 2.86 15.50
C ILE A 53 -7.86 2.45 15.39
N ALA A 54 -7.51 1.75 14.32
CA ALA A 54 -6.12 1.43 14.03
C ALA A 54 -5.44 2.70 13.53
N GLU A 55 -4.62 3.32 14.38
CA GLU A 55 -3.84 4.48 13.97
C GLU A 55 -2.79 4.08 12.94
N LYS A 56 -2.72 4.85 11.86
CA LYS A 56 -1.67 4.71 10.84
C LYS A 56 -0.35 5.18 11.42
N THR A 57 0.71 4.41 11.22
CA THR A 57 2.05 4.85 11.66
C THR A 57 2.47 6.12 10.90
N PRO A 58 3.33 6.97 11.48
CA PRO A 58 3.80 8.19 10.82
C PRO A 58 4.39 7.93 9.43
N GLU A 59 5.06 6.79 9.25
CA GLU A 59 5.70 6.39 8.00
C GLU A 59 4.67 6.03 6.93
N PHE A 60 3.61 5.29 7.31
CA PHE A 60 2.52 5.00 6.41
C PHE A 60 1.76 6.27 5.99
N GLN A 61 1.57 7.22 6.92
CA GLN A 61 0.98 8.53 6.61
C GLN A 61 1.84 9.32 5.61
N LYS A 62 3.18 9.28 5.74
CA LYS A 62 4.09 9.90 4.76
C LYS A 62 3.92 9.28 3.37
N VAL A 63 3.85 7.95 3.29
CA VAL A 63 3.65 7.24 2.01
C VAL A 63 2.31 7.60 1.39
N GLU A 64 1.23 7.56 2.16
CA GLU A 64 -0.12 7.91 1.71
C GLU A 64 -0.19 9.36 1.20
N GLY A 65 0.37 10.32 1.94
CA GLY A 65 0.40 11.73 1.54
C GLY A 65 1.29 12.03 0.32
N ASN A 66 2.22 11.13 0.01
CA ASN A 66 3.11 11.21 -1.14
C ASN A 66 2.64 10.38 -2.35
N SER A 67 1.60 9.57 -2.17
CA SER A 67 1.00 8.78 -3.24
C SER A 67 0.40 9.67 -4.33
N GLY A 68 0.66 9.33 -5.60
CA GLY A 68 0.16 10.10 -6.75
C GLY A 68 0.84 11.45 -6.99
N ARG A 69 1.80 11.85 -6.14
CA ARG A 69 2.61 13.06 -6.34
C ARG A 69 3.79 12.74 -7.26
N LYS A 70 4.12 13.68 -8.13
CA LYS A 70 5.33 13.60 -8.95
C LYS A 70 6.53 14.04 -8.11
N PHE A 71 7.58 13.24 -8.13
CA PHE A 71 8.86 13.55 -7.50
C PHE A 71 9.91 13.87 -8.54
N SER A 72 10.83 14.79 -8.21
CA SER A 72 12.13 14.80 -8.87
C SER A 72 12.95 13.58 -8.43
N GLN A 73 14.01 13.26 -9.18
CA GLN A 73 14.85 12.09 -8.92
C GLN A 73 15.48 12.12 -7.53
N THR A 74 15.98 13.28 -7.10
CA THR A 74 16.58 13.47 -5.77
C THR A 74 15.54 13.34 -4.66
N GLU A 75 14.34 13.91 -4.84
CA GLU A 75 13.27 13.83 -3.85
C GLU A 75 12.75 12.40 -3.70
N PHE A 76 12.64 11.66 -4.81
CA PHE A 76 12.22 10.26 -4.78
C PHE A 76 13.26 9.38 -4.08
N ALA A 77 14.55 9.58 -4.33
CA ALA A 77 15.63 8.84 -3.68
C ALA A 77 15.62 9.05 -2.15
N LEU A 78 15.53 10.30 -1.70
CA LEU A 78 15.46 10.64 -0.27
C LEU A 78 14.19 10.08 0.39
N PHE A 79 13.05 10.16 -0.29
CA PHE A 79 11.80 9.58 0.19
C PHE A 79 11.91 8.06 0.33
N LEU A 80 12.54 7.39 -0.63
CA LEU A 80 12.72 5.94 -0.60
C LEU A 80 13.61 5.52 0.58
N GLU A 81 14.74 6.19 0.79
CA GLU A 81 15.63 5.91 1.94
C GLU A 81 14.92 6.06 3.29
N ASP A 82 14.02 7.04 3.43
CA ASP A 82 13.25 7.30 4.66
C ASP A 82 12.18 6.22 4.91
N VAL A 83 11.54 5.70 3.86
CA VAL A 83 10.43 4.73 3.97
C VAL A 83 10.89 3.27 3.96
N MET A 84 11.99 2.98 3.26
CA MET A 84 12.54 1.63 3.05
C MET A 84 12.66 0.75 4.30
N PRO A 85 13.17 1.24 5.44
CA PRO A 85 13.28 0.43 6.66
C PRO A 85 11.93 -0.06 7.20
N TYR A 86 10.83 0.59 6.80
CA TYR A 86 9.48 0.32 7.28
C TYR A 86 8.63 -0.48 6.28
N ILE A 87 9.20 -0.85 5.13
CA ILE A 87 8.55 -1.71 4.14
C ILE A 87 8.88 -3.17 4.47
N ASN A 88 7.87 -3.94 4.87
CA ASN A 88 8.02 -5.37 5.16
C ASN A 88 8.14 -6.22 3.88
N GLN A 89 7.45 -5.81 2.81
CA GLN A 89 7.53 -6.43 1.49
C GLN A 89 7.33 -5.38 0.39
N PRO A 90 8.12 -5.41 -0.70
CA PRO A 90 9.20 -6.35 -1.02
C PRO A 90 10.46 -6.11 -0.16
N ASP A 91 11.39 -7.07 -0.20
CA ASP A 91 12.70 -6.94 0.44
C ASP A 91 13.43 -5.68 -0.05
N ALA A 92 14.17 -5.01 0.85
CA ALA A 92 14.82 -3.73 0.58
C ALA A 92 15.79 -3.81 -0.61
N ALA A 93 16.46 -4.97 -0.79
CA ALA A 93 17.34 -5.21 -1.93
C ALA A 93 16.58 -5.22 -3.26
N VAL A 94 15.41 -5.88 -3.29
CA VAL A 94 14.53 -5.94 -4.47
C VAL A 94 13.95 -4.56 -4.77
N LEU A 95 13.56 -3.80 -3.74
CA LEU A 95 13.07 -2.44 -3.94
C LEU A 95 14.16 -1.52 -4.51
N TYR A 96 15.40 -1.61 -4.02
CA TYR A 96 16.54 -0.87 -4.57
C TYR A 96 16.80 -1.22 -6.04
N GLU A 97 16.73 -2.49 -6.41
CA GLU A 97 16.92 -2.94 -7.79
C GLU A 97 15.85 -2.35 -8.72
N ILE A 98 14.58 -2.36 -8.29
CA ILE A 98 13.45 -1.74 -9.01
C ILE A 98 13.69 -0.23 -9.18
N VAL A 99 14.17 0.45 -8.15
CA VAL A 99 14.45 1.89 -8.20
C VAL A 99 15.62 2.19 -9.14
N GLN A 100 16.69 1.39 -9.12
CA GLN A 100 17.81 1.55 -10.05
C GLN A 100 17.39 1.33 -11.51
N THR A 101 16.57 0.32 -11.79
CA THR A 101 16.05 0.08 -13.15
C THR A 101 15.11 1.20 -13.62
N LEU A 102 14.27 1.76 -12.74
CA LEU A 102 13.46 2.96 -13.04
C LEU A 102 14.34 4.17 -13.37
N ASN A 103 15.44 4.37 -12.64
CA ASN A 103 16.42 5.43 -12.89
C ASN A 103 17.18 5.22 -14.22
N ALA A 104 17.52 3.98 -14.57
CA ALA A 104 18.18 3.67 -15.84
C ALA A 104 17.22 3.92 -17.03
N LYS A 105 15.96 3.49 -16.91
CA LYS A 105 14.95 3.68 -17.96
C LYS A 105 14.62 5.15 -18.19
N THR A 106 14.45 5.95 -17.13
CA THR A 106 14.24 7.41 -17.26
C THR A 106 15.41 8.11 -17.94
N ASN A 107 16.66 7.71 -17.66
CA ASN A 107 17.83 8.23 -18.38
C ASN A 107 17.85 7.85 -19.87
N VAL A 108 17.40 6.64 -20.22
CA VAL A 108 17.26 6.19 -21.62
C VAL A 108 16.12 6.94 -22.32
N ASP A 109 14.97 7.09 -21.67
CA ASP A 109 13.81 7.83 -22.18
C ASP A 109 14.14 9.33 -22.39
N PHE A 110 14.84 9.98 -21.44
CA PHE A 110 15.25 11.39 -21.57
C PHE A 110 16.34 11.63 -22.63
N LYS A 111 17.20 10.64 -22.92
CA LYS A 111 18.12 10.72 -24.07
C LYS A 111 17.39 10.69 -25.42
N SER A 112 16.12 10.29 -25.46
CA SER A 112 15.29 10.29 -26.67
C SER A 112 14.31 11.47 -26.78
N GLY A 113 14.36 12.43 -25.85
CA GLY A 113 13.43 13.55 -25.77
C GLY A 113 13.92 14.85 -26.42
N ILE A 114 13.65 14.98 -27.73
CA ILE A 114 13.40 16.23 -28.49
C ILE A 114 14.54 17.26 -28.61
N ARG A 115 15.05 17.45 -29.83
CA ARG A 115 15.75 18.68 -30.24
C ARG A 115 14.80 19.55 -31.08
N THR A 116 14.21 20.57 -30.45
CA THR A 116 13.20 21.47 -31.03
C THR A 116 13.83 22.66 -31.76
N ASP A 117 14.64 22.44 -32.81
CA ASP A 117 15.08 23.58 -33.66
C ASP A 117 14.91 23.39 -35.18
N ASN A 118 14.78 22.16 -35.69
CA ASN A 118 14.81 21.95 -37.15
C ASN A 118 14.01 20.74 -37.66
N GLY A 119 13.14 20.13 -36.86
CA GLY A 119 12.19 19.10 -37.32
C GLY A 119 12.80 17.80 -37.88
N GLN A 120 14.12 17.63 -37.79
CA GLN A 120 14.80 16.43 -38.26
C GLN A 120 14.99 15.44 -37.11
N VAL A 121 14.28 14.30 -37.19
CA VAL A 121 14.46 13.18 -36.26
C VAL A 121 15.71 12.40 -36.68
N GLN A 122 16.82 12.60 -35.97
CA GLN A 122 18.02 11.78 -36.14
C GLN A 122 18.07 10.74 -35.02
N LEU A 123 17.77 9.48 -35.38
CA LEU A 123 17.88 8.34 -34.48
C LEU A 123 19.37 7.95 -34.37
N THR A 124 20.05 8.39 -33.32
CA THR A 124 21.39 7.87 -33.00
C THR A 124 21.24 6.74 -31.98
N TYR A 125 21.33 5.51 -32.47
CA TYR A 125 21.47 4.32 -31.63
C TYR A 125 22.95 4.16 -31.27
N ASN A 126 23.31 4.46 -30.03
CA ASN A 126 24.64 4.14 -29.49
C ASN A 126 24.49 2.94 -28.55
N GLU A 127 24.88 1.76 -29.03
CA GLU A 127 24.99 0.56 -28.22
C GLU A 127 26.43 0.48 -27.69
N THR A 128 26.64 0.86 -26.44
CA THR A 128 27.87 0.50 -25.73
C THR A 128 27.61 -0.81 -24.99
N ILE A 129 27.89 -1.93 -25.65
CA ILE A 129 27.91 -3.24 -25.01
C ILE A 129 29.22 -3.33 -24.22
N GLU A 130 29.21 -3.01 -22.92
CA GLU A 130 30.28 -3.45 -22.03
C GLU A 130 30.12 -4.96 -21.75
N ALA A 131 30.60 -5.78 -22.68
CA ALA A 131 30.80 -7.19 -22.45
C ALA A 131 31.95 -7.38 -21.45
N ARG A 132 31.65 -7.54 -20.16
CA ARG A 132 32.62 -8.09 -19.21
C ARG A 132 32.71 -9.60 -19.42
N ALA A 133 33.53 -9.99 -20.40
CA ALA A 133 34.01 -11.35 -20.53
C ALA A 133 34.82 -11.71 -19.27
N GLY A 134 34.32 -12.68 -18.50
CA GLY A 134 35.06 -13.29 -17.40
C GLY A 134 36.37 -13.87 -17.94
N THR A 135 37.48 -13.33 -17.48
CA THR A 135 38.81 -13.90 -17.70
C THR A 135 39.15 -14.77 -16.50
N ALA A 136 39.05 -16.09 -16.68
CA ALA A 136 39.79 -17.13 -15.97
C ALA A 136 39.50 -18.43 -16.76
N GLY A 137 40.47 -19.13 -17.33
CA GLY A 137 41.67 -19.61 -16.65
C GLY A 137 41.31 -20.94 -16.01
#